data_AF-A0A925Z3T9-F1
#
_entry.id   AF-A0A925Z3T9-F1
#
_cell.length_a   1.000
_cell.length_b   1.000
_cell.length_c   1.000
_cell.angle_alpha   90.00
_cell.angle_beta   90.00
_cell.angle_gamma   90.00
#
_symmetry.space_group_name_H-M   'P 1'
#
loop_
_entity.id
_entity.type
_entity.pdbx_description
1 polymer ?
#
loop_
_entity_poly.entity_id
_entity_poly.type
_entity_poly.pdbx_seq_one_letter_code
_entity_poly.pdbx_strand_id
1 'polypeptide(L)'
;MFASFFPKPKLFLWSAIAWSALCIALWYVVAGALGSSLSLGGLFGYGYPSELPPNADDAQKALFAAAANSASTVWVYQYMILCMAAFTAFWGWAAPHRWFWWSVAVSAVIIFITWFQVQLDVLINNWFGTFYDLIQRALSNPG
;
A
#
# COMPACT_ATOMS: atom_id res chain seq x y z
N MET A 1 7.52 6.40 30.85
CA MET A 1 6.29 5.98 30.13
C MET A 1 6.56 4.93 29.06
N PHE A 2 7.37 5.21 28.02
CA PHE A 2 7.62 4.25 26.92
C PHE A 2 8.17 2.89 27.35
N ALA A 3 9.06 2.83 28.35
CA ALA A 3 9.61 1.57 28.88
C ALA A 3 8.56 0.67 29.54
N SER A 4 7.42 1.22 29.96
CA SER A 4 6.30 0.47 30.52
C SER A 4 5.34 -0.05 29.46
N PHE A 5 5.39 0.51 28.25
CA PHE A 5 4.45 0.23 27.16
C PHE A 5 5.08 -0.61 26.04
N PHE A 6 6.31 -0.28 25.63
CA PHE A 6 7.03 -0.93 24.55
C PHE A 6 8.13 -1.87 25.07
N PRO A 7 8.33 -3.05 24.45
CA PRO A 7 9.46 -3.90 24.76
C PRO A 7 10.77 -3.19 24.38
N LYS A 8 11.72 -3.04 25.32
CA LYS A 8 13.06 -2.48 25.07
C LYS A 8 13.04 -1.23 24.15
N PRO A 9 12.42 -0.11 24.57
CA PRO A 9 11.94 0.96 23.68
C PRO A 9 13.00 1.59 22.76
N LYS A 10 14.25 1.74 23.22
CA LYS A 10 15.35 2.28 22.40
C LYS A 10 15.68 1.34 21.23
N LEU A 11 15.80 0.04 21.50
CA LEU A 11 16.08 -0.96 20.48
C LEU A 11 14.89 -1.10 19.54
N PHE A 12 13.66 -1.09 20.08
CA PHE A 12 12.43 -1.11 19.28
C PHE A 12 12.41 0.02 18.25
N LEU A 13 12.59 1.27 18.68
CA LEU A 13 12.54 2.42 17.80
C LEU A 13 13.60 2.36 16.69
N TRP A 14 14.86 2.11 17.05
CA TRP A 14 15.93 2.03 16.05
C TRP A 14 15.75 0.86 15.10
N SER A 15 15.28 -0.29 15.59
CA SER A 15 14.95 -1.43 14.73
C SER A 15 13.78 -1.11 13.80
N ALA A 16 12.78 -0.35 14.23
CA ALA A 16 11.65 0.05 13.38
C ALA A 16 12.09 0.98 12.25
N ILE A 17 12.98 1.95 12.55
CA ILE A 17 13.56 2.84 11.54
C ILE A 17 14.40 2.03 10.54
N ALA A 18 15.29 1.18 11.04
CA ALA A 18 16.16 0.37 10.19
C ALA A 18 15.36 -0.61 9.33
N TRP A 19 14.34 -1.26 9.91
CA TRP A 19 13.43 -2.15 9.21
C TRP A 19 12.63 -1.41 8.14
N SER A 20 12.11 -0.22 8.45
CA SER A 20 11.38 0.59 7.46
C SER A 20 12.27 0.98 6.28
N ALA A 21 13.50 1.44 6.55
CA ALA A 21 14.47 1.75 5.50
C ALA A 21 14.82 0.52 4.65
N LEU A 22 14.99 -0.64 5.29
CA LEU A 22 15.22 -1.91 4.60
C LEU A 22 14.03 -2.28 3.70
N CYS A 23 12.80 -2.21 4.21
CA CYS A 23 11.60 -2.51 3.42
C CYS A 23 11.45 -1.58 2.22
N ILE A 24 11.78 -0.29 2.37
CA ILE A 24 11.79 0.68 1.27
C ILE A 24 12.86 0.31 0.24
N ALA A 25 14.08 0.01 0.66
CA ALA A 25 15.15 -0.41 -0.23
C ALA A 25 14.78 -1.69 -0.99
N LEU A 26 14.26 -2.70 -0.28
CA LEU A 26 13.82 -3.96 -0.88
C LEU A 26 12.69 -3.76 -1.88
N TRP A 27 11.76 -2.85 -1.63
CA TRP A 27 10.69 -2.51 -2.57
C TRP A 27 11.25 -2.06 -3.93
N TYR A 28 12.18 -1.11 -3.92
CA TYR A 28 12.72 -0.55 -5.16
C TYR A 28 13.74 -1.45 -5.86
N VAL A 29 14.40 -2.37 -5.13
CA VAL A 29 15.42 -3.25 -5.72
C VAL A 29 14.82 -4.57 -6.23
N VAL A 30 13.90 -5.19 -5.49
CA VAL A 30 13.40 -6.54 -5.81
C VAL A 30 11.89 -6.65 -5.67
N ALA A 31 11.34 -6.30 -4.51
CA ALA A 31 9.97 -6.69 -4.15
C ALA A 31 8.91 -6.05 -5.06
N GLY A 32 9.13 -4.82 -5.55
CA GLY A 32 8.22 -4.18 -6.51
C GLY A 32 8.10 -4.95 -7.83
N ALA A 33 9.18 -5.57 -8.30
CA ALA A 33 9.20 -6.36 -9.54
C ALA A 33 8.51 -7.73 -9.39
N LEU A 34 8.39 -8.26 -8.16
CA LEU A 34 7.79 -9.56 -7.91
C LEU A 34 6.25 -9.55 -7.95
N GLY A 35 5.62 -8.38 -8.08
CA GLY A 35 4.17 -8.23 -8.00
C GLY A 35 3.41 -9.09 -9.01
N SER A 36 3.89 -9.20 -10.24
CA SER A 36 3.24 -10.02 -11.28
C SER A 36 3.21 -11.52 -10.94
N SER A 37 4.10 -11.98 -10.08
CA SER A 37 4.22 -13.39 -9.68
C SER A 37 3.64 -13.71 -8.31
N LEU A 38 3.73 -12.80 -7.35
CA LEU A 38 3.40 -13.04 -5.94
C LEU A 38 2.16 -12.29 -5.45
N SER A 39 1.63 -11.35 -6.24
CA SER A 39 0.44 -10.61 -5.85
C SER A 39 -0.76 -11.53 -5.77
N LEU A 40 -1.45 -11.47 -4.63
CA LEU A 40 -2.74 -12.12 -4.43
C LEU A 40 -3.90 -11.29 -5.02
N GLY A 41 -3.61 -10.14 -5.62
CA GLY A 41 -4.62 -9.25 -6.23
C GLY A 41 -5.45 -9.95 -7.32
N GLY A 42 -4.87 -10.91 -8.03
CA GLY A 42 -5.59 -11.71 -9.03
C GLY A 42 -6.81 -12.45 -8.48
N LEU A 43 -6.78 -12.87 -7.21
CA LEU A 43 -7.91 -13.54 -6.56
C LEU A 43 -9.13 -12.63 -6.38
N PHE A 44 -8.91 -11.32 -6.44
CA PHE A 44 -9.94 -10.28 -6.25
C PHE A 44 -10.17 -9.43 -7.50
N GLY A 45 -9.69 -9.88 -8.67
CA GLY A 45 -9.85 -9.16 -9.95
C GLY A 45 -8.83 -8.05 -10.19
N TYR A 46 -7.81 -7.92 -9.36
CA TYR A 46 -6.71 -6.94 -9.48
C TYR A 46 -5.39 -7.62 -9.89
N GLY A 47 -5.47 -8.58 -10.81
CA GLY A 47 -4.29 -9.23 -11.38
C GLY A 47 -3.53 -8.30 -12.32
N TYR A 48 -2.23 -8.55 -12.49
CA TYR A 48 -1.45 -7.83 -13.49
C TYR A 48 -1.98 -8.16 -14.90
N PRO A 49 -2.22 -7.14 -15.75
CA PRO A 49 -2.75 -7.35 -17.08
C PRO A 49 -1.74 -8.10 -17.98
N SER A 50 -2.25 -8.93 -18.90
CA SER A 50 -1.45 -9.59 -19.93
C SER A 50 -0.89 -8.56 -20.92
N GLU A 51 0.21 -8.91 -21.59
CA GLU A 51 0.95 -8.03 -22.50
C GLU A 51 0.07 -7.34 -23.56
N LEU A 52 0.44 -6.11 -23.92
CA LEU A 52 -0.25 -5.33 -24.95
C LEU A 52 -0.17 -6.03 -26.32
N PRO A 53 -1.27 -6.02 -27.10
CA PRO A 53 -1.19 -6.36 -28.52
C PRO A 53 -0.19 -5.44 -29.26
N PRO A 54 0.55 -5.94 -30.26
CA PRO A 54 1.55 -5.14 -30.99
C PRO A 54 0.99 -3.88 -31.67
N ASN A 55 -0.30 -3.88 -32.02
CA ASN A 55 -1.01 -2.77 -32.66
C ASN A 55 -2.04 -2.11 -31.73
N ALA A 56 -1.75 -2.04 -30.43
CA ALA A 56 -2.67 -1.45 -29.47
C ALA A 56 -2.91 0.05 -29.73
N ASP A 57 -4.18 0.42 -29.83
CA ASP A 57 -4.62 1.82 -29.88
C ASP A 57 -4.40 2.52 -28.53
N ASP A 58 -4.44 3.85 -28.51
CA ASP A 58 -4.16 4.67 -27.33
C ASP A 58 -5.17 4.41 -26.20
N ALA A 59 -6.43 4.10 -26.54
CA ALA A 59 -7.42 3.65 -25.56
C ALA A 59 -7.01 2.34 -24.87
N GLN A 60 -6.42 1.39 -25.60
CA GLN A 60 -5.99 0.11 -25.05
C GLN A 60 -4.76 0.26 -24.15
N LYS A 61 -3.82 1.15 -24.52
CA LYS A 61 -2.67 1.51 -23.66
C LYS A 61 -3.13 2.13 -22.34
N ALA A 62 -4.13 3.01 -22.39
CA ALA A 62 -4.68 3.64 -21.18
C ALA A 62 -5.33 2.62 -20.24
N LEU A 63 -6.11 1.68 -20.77
CA LEU A 63 -6.75 0.61 -20.00
C LEU A 63 -5.71 -0.32 -19.35
N PHE A 64 -4.66 -0.69 -20.08
CA PHE A 64 -3.57 -1.50 -19.51
C PHE A 64 -2.84 -0.76 -18.39
N ALA A 65 -2.49 0.51 -18.59
CA ALA A 65 -1.83 1.31 -17.57
C ALA A 65 -2.70 1.44 -16.30
N ALA A 66 -4.01 1.65 -16.46
CA ALA A 66 -4.95 1.67 -15.34
C ALA A 66 -4.99 0.33 -14.58
N ALA A 67 -5.11 -0.78 -15.31
CA ALA A 67 -5.11 -2.12 -14.72
C ALA A 67 -3.78 -2.44 -14.00
N ALA A 68 -2.64 -2.11 -14.62
CA ALA A 68 -1.32 -2.29 -14.02
C ALA A 68 -1.13 -1.44 -12.76
N ASN A 69 -1.62 -0.20 -12.75
CA ASN A 69 -1.60 0.66 -11.58
C ASN A 69 -2.46 0.08 -10.44
N SER A 70 -3.66 -0.42 -10.75
CA SER A 70 -4.52 -1.06 -9.74
C SER A 70 -3.87 -2.33 -9.19
N ALA A 71 -3.28 -3.18 -10.03
CA ALA A 71 -2.58 -4.38 -9.60
C ALA A 71 -1.36 -4.06 -8.72
N SER A 72 -0.56 -3.07 -9.11
CA SER A 72 0.58 -2.57 -8.34
C SER A 72 0.16 -1.96 -7.00
N THR A 73 -0.97 -1.25 -6.98
CA THR A 73 -1.57 -0.71 -5.75
C THR A 73 -1.87 -1.84 -4.76
N VAL A 74 -2.58 -2.89 -5.20
CA VAL A 74 -2.85 -4.05 -4.34
C VAL A 74 -1.56 -4.74 -3.87
N TRP A 75 -0.56 -4.83 -4.74
CA TRP A 75 0.73 -5.42 -4.40
C TRP A 75 1.46 -4.63 -3.29
N VAL A 76 1.50 -3.29 -3.36
CA VAL A 76 2.14 -2.49 -2.30
C VAL A 76 1.41 -2.62 -0.96
N TYR A 77 0.07 -2.71 -0.97
CA TYR A 77 -0.70 -2.99 0.25
C TYR A 77 -0.33 -4.35 0.86
N GLN A 78 -0.31 -5.40 0.04
CA GLN A 78 0.06 -6.74 0.49
C GLN A 78 1.48 -6.75 1.07
N TYR A 79 2.45 -6.15 0.36
CA TYR A 79 3.84 -6.06 0.80
C TYR A 79 3.97 -5.32 2.14
N MET A 80 3.31 -4.17 2.28
CA MET A 80 3.34 -3.37 3.51
C MET A 80 2.74 -4.14 4.70
N ILE A 81 1.58 -4.79 4.52
CA ILE A 81 0.97 -5.62 5.56
C ILE A 81 1.89 -6.75 5.98
N LEU A 82 2.53 -7.44 5.03
CA LEU A 82 3.48 -8.52 5.32
C LEU A 82 4.71 -8.01 6.08
N CYS A 83 5.28 -6.88 5.68
CA CYS A 83 6.43 -6.28 6.35
C CYS A 83 6.09 -5.85 7.79
N MET A 84 4.90 -5.28 8.00
CA MET A 84 4.43 -4.89 9.33
C MET A 84 4.12 -6.10 10.20
N ALA A 85 3.43 -7.11 9.65
CA ALA A 85 3.14 -8.35 10.34
C ALA A 85 4.42 -9.08 10.74
N ALA A 86 5.42 -9.16 9.85
CA ALA A 86 6.73 -9.75 10.12
C ALA A 86 7.45 -9.03 11.26
N PHE A 87 7.50 -7.69 11.22
CA PHE A 87 8.13 -6.89 12.27
C PHE A 87 7.44 -7.04 13.62
N THR A 88 6.10 -6.95 13.63
CA THR A 88 5.29 -7.12 14.83
C THR A 88 5.46 -8.54 15.39
N ALA A 89 5.38 -9.59 14.56
CA ALA A 89 5.57 -10.97 14.98
C ALA A 89 6.97 -11.22 15.54
N PHE A 90 8.02 -10.69 14.90
CA PHE A 90 9.38 -10.74 15.41
C PHE A 90 9.48 -10.17 16.83
N TRP A 91 8.91 -8.99 17.08
CA TRP A 91 8.94 -8.37 18.40
C TRP A 91 8.07 -9.10 19.44
N GLY A 92 6.95 -9.70 19.01
CA GLY A 92 6.11 -10.52 19.88
C GLY A 92 6.83 -11.77 20.38
N TRP A 93 7.66 -12.37 19.52
CA TRP A 93 8.48 -13.52 19.85
C TRP A 93 9.77 -13.15 20.62
N ALA A 94 10.52 -12.13 20.14
CA ALA A 94 11.84 -11.79 20.68
C ALA A 94 11.79 -11.08 22.04
N ALA A 95 10.70 -10.37 22.35
CA ALA A 95 10.53 -9.69 23.63
C ALA A 95 9.05 -9.67 24.07
N PRO A 96 8.52 -10.81 24.56
CA PRO A 96 7.16 -10.91 25.05
C PRO A 96 6.89 -9.86 26.12
N HIS A 97 5.79 -9.12 25.98
CA HIS A 97 5.46 -8.02 26.87
C HIS A 97 3.96 -7.96 27.12
N ARG A 98 3.54 -7.66 28.36
CA ARG A 98 2.12 -7.70 28.76
C ARG A 98 1.23 -6.80 27.90
N TRP A 99 1.77 -5.68 27.45
CA TRP A 99 1.07 -4.66 26.66
C TRP A 99 1.30 -4.78 25.16
N PHE A 100 1.94 -5.86 24.68
CA PHE A 100 2.37 -6.02 23.29
C PHE A 100 1.26 -5.71 22.27
N TRP A 101 0.04 -6.23 22.49
CA TRP A 101 -1.09 -5.99 21.60
C TRP A 101 -1.50 -4.51 21.54
N TRP A 102 -1.49 -3.82 22.68
CA TRP A 102 -1.88 -2.41 22.77
C TRP A 102 -0.77 -1.44 22.40
N SER A 103 0.50 -1.85 22.49
CA SER A 103 1.63 -1.00 22.13
C SER A 103 2.10 -1.27 20.71
N VAL A 104 2.66 -2.43 20.43
CA VAL A 104 3.32 -2.73 19.16
C VAL A 104 2.29 -2.98 18.06
N ALA A 105 1.31 -3.87 18.29
CA ALA A 105 0.37 -4.24 17.24
C ALA A 105 -0.56 -3.06 16.87
N VAL A 106 -1.12 -2.36 17.86
CA VAL A 106 -1.94 -1.16 17.61
C VAL A 106 -1.13 -0.04 16.97
N SER A 107 0.13 0.19 17.37
CA SER A 107 0.95 1.21 16.69
C SER A 107 1.18 0.88 15.22
N ALA A 108 1.42 -0.39 14.87
CA ALA A 108 1.52 -0.82 13.49
C ALA A 108 0.19 -0.55 12.74
N VAL A 109 -0.95 -0.91 13.33
CA VAL A 109 -2.27 -0.64 12.73
C VAL A 109 -2.51 0.86 12.53
N ILE A 110 -2.18 1.71 13.50
CA ILE A 110 -2.32 3.17 13.39
C ILE A 110 -1.49 3.70 12.23
N ILE A 111 -0.22 3.32 12.12
CA ILE A 111 0.66 3.75 11.02
C ILE A 111 0.07 3.35 9.66
N PHE A 112 -0.42 2.12 9.54
CA PHE A 112 -1.05 1.64 8.31
C PHE A 112 -2.31 2.45 7.96
N ILE A 113 -3.20 2.67 8.94
CA ILE A 113 -4.44 3.41 8.73
C ILE A 113 -4.16 4.86 8.35
N THR A 114 -3.21 5.54 9.00
CA THR A 114 -2.86 6.92 8.66
C THR A 114 -2.34 7.02 7.23
N TRP A 115 -1.51 6.06 6.79
CA TRP A 115 -1.08 6.03 5.38
C TRP A 115 -2.23 5.73 4.43
N PHE A 116 -3.12 4.79 4.79
CA PHE A 116 -4.28 4.43 3.99
C PHE A 116 -5.26 5.60 3.82
N GLN A 117 -5.45 6.40 4.87
CA GLN A 117 -6.28 7.61 4.82
C GLN A 117 -5.80 8.59 3.75
N VAL A 118 -4.49 8.82 3.66
CA VAL A 118 -3.92 9.68 2.61
C VAL A 118 -4.26 9.16 1.21
N GLN A 119 -4.22 7.84 0.99
CA GLN A 119 -4.61 7.27 -0.30
C GLN A 119 -6.10 7.44 -0.60
N LEU A 120 -6.96 7.28 0.41
CA LEU A 120 -8.39 7.56 0.26
C LEU A 120 -8.65 9.03 -0.09
N ASP A 121 -7.93 9.95 0.54
CA ASP A 121 -8.06 11.39 0.25
C ASP A 121 -7.69 11.70 -1.20
N VAL A 122 -6.61 11.09 -1.73
CA VAL A 122 -6.22 11.23 -3.14
C VAL A 122 -7.29 10.66 -4.07
N LEU A 123 -7.84 9.47 -3.76
CA LEU A 123 -8.88 8.84 -4.57
C LEU A 123 -10.16 9.68 -4.60
N ILE A 124 -10.60 10.19 -3.44
CA ILE A 124 -11.76 11.06 -3.31
C ILE A 124 -11.53 12.35 -4.10
N ASN A 125 -10.34 12.94 -4.00
CA ASN A 125 -10.01 14.17 -4.72
C ASN A 125 -10.03 13.98 -6.25
N ASN A 126 -9.44 12.90 -6.76
CA ASN A 126 -9.48 12.57 -8.19
C ASN A 126 -10.91 12.30 -8.69
N TRP A 127 -11.72 11.65 -7.86
CA TRP A 127 -13.13 11.42 -8.16
C TRP A 127 -13.91 12.73 -8.26
N PHE A 128 -13.73 13.67 -7.33
CA PHE A 128 -14.35 14.99 -7.40
C PHE A 128 -13.94 15.75 -8.68
N GLY A 129 -12.66 15.74 -9.04
CA GLY A 129 -12.20 16.36 -10.29
C GLY A 129 -12.92 15.79 -11.51
N THR A 130 -12.94 14.47 -11.64
CA THR A 130 -13.61 13.78 -12.75
C THR A 130 -15.12 14.07 -12.77
N PHE A 131 -15.77 14.11 -11.62
CA PHE A 131 -17.20 14.42 -11.50
C PHE A 131 -17.53 15.83 -11.99
N TYR A 132 -16.77 16.84 -11.57
CA TYR A 132 -17.00 18.21 -12.02
C TYR A 132 -16.69 18.41 -13.51
N ASP A 133 -15.67 17.72 -14.04
CA ASP A 133 -15.37 17.73 -15.48
C ASP A 133 -16.55 17.17 -16.30
N LEU A 134 -17.19 16.09 -15.82
CA LEU A 134 -18.38 15.52 -16.47
C LEU A 134 -19.55 16.51 -16.47
N ILE A 135 -19.81 17.18 -15.34
CA ILE A 135 -20.84 18.22 -15.26
C ILE A 135 -20.52 19.36 -16.23
N GLN A 136 -19.27 19.83 -16.27
CA GLN A 136 -18.87 20.92 -17.16
C GLN A 136 -19.08 20.56 -18.63
N ARG A 137 -18.73 19.33 -19.04
CA ARG A 137 -18.94 18.85 -20.42
C ARG A 137 -20.42 18.74 -20.79
N ALA A 138 -21.26 18.32 -19.85
CA ALA A 138 -22.69 18.23 -20.05
C ALA A 138 -23.34 19.62 -20.16
N LEU A 139 -22.82 20.63 -19.45
CA LEU A 139 -23.33 22.00 -19.46
C LEU A 139 -22.75 22.86 -20.59
N SER A 140 -21.55 22.56 -21.09
CA SER A 140 -20.85 23.37 -22.11
C SER A 140 -21.24 23.03 -23.55
N ASN A 141 -21.90 21.89 -23.79
CA ASN A 141 -22.61 21.59 -25.03
C ASN A 141 -24.12 21.56 -24.76
N PRO A 142 -24.76 22.73 -24.52
CA PRO A 142 -26.19 22.79 -24.74
C PRO A 142 -26.41 22.48 -26.23
N GLY A 143 -27.37 21.62 -26.55
CA GLY A 143 -27.73 21.36 -27.95
C GLY A 143 -27.90 22.64 -28.76
#